data_AF-A0A850S731-F1
#
_entry.id   AF-A0A850S731-F1
#
_cell.length_a   1.000
_cell.length_b   1.000
_cell.length_c   1.000
_cell.angle_alpha   90.00
_cell.angle_beta   90.00
_cell.angle_gamma   90.00
#
_symmetry.space_group_name_H-M   'P 1'
#
loop_
_entity.id
_entity.type
_entity.pdbx_description
1 polymer ?
#
loop_
_entity_poly.entity_id
_entity_poly.type
_entity_poly.pdbx_seq_one_letter_code
_entity_poly.pdbx_strand_id
1 'polypeptide(L)'
;MPKMMIATALLLVAFLMQACAADMEAEVDRSELKRTGSADIHAVSDARLRTVMRKIRSQAIDHDDASRSEEEEAEYFSQAAKIADSIEASAQFFPKIGERLTLTPQELETFTALGDKLRGQAEEVRWLAIAGGAMSLRKKMNQTIETCNSCHDLFRTMPKGASK
;
A
#
# COMPACT_ATOMS: atom_id res chain seq x y z
N MET A 1 -40.49 -27.96 44.11
CA MET A 1 -39.50 -26.99 43.60
C MET A 1 -38.82 -27.33 42.25
N PRO A 2 -39.18 -28.39 41.47
CA PRO A 2 -38.51 -28.64 40.17
C PRO A 2 -39.01 -27.75 39.03
N LYS A 3 -40.23 -27.18 39.15
CA LYS A 3 -40.84 -26.32 38.12
C LYS A 3 -40.14 -24.95 37.99
N MET A 4 -39.50 -24.45 39.05
CA MET A 4 -38.74 -23.18 39.03
C MET A 4 -37.36 -23.32 38.39
N MET A 5 -36.72 -24.50 38.50
CA MET A 5 -35.43 -24.78 37.84
C MET A 5 -35.58 -24.99 36.32
N ILE A 6 -36.70 -25.54 35.88
CA ILE A 6 -36.97 -25.73 34.44
C ILE A 6 -37.21 -24.38 33.75
N ALA A 7 -37.90 -23.44 34.41
CA ALA A 7 -38.15 -22.11 33.87
C ALA A 7 -36.87 -21.26 33.75
N THR A 8 -35.91 -21.43 34.66
CA THR A 8 -34.61 -20.72 34.59
C THR A 8 -33.67 -21.32 33.55
N ALA A 9 -33.70 -22.63 33.34
CA ALA A 9 -32.92 -23.28 32.27
C ALA A 9 -33.41 -22.89 30.87
N LEU A 10 -34.73 -22.76 30.66
CA LEU A 10 -35.30 -22.33 29.38
C LEU A 10 -34.99 -20.86 29.04
N LEU A 11 -34.91 -19.99 30.05
CA LEU A 11 -34.58 -18.57 29.83
C LEU A 11 -33.10 -18.38 29.41
N LEU A 12 -32.19 -19.21 29.92
CA LEU A 12 -30.76 -19.17 29.61
C LEU A 12 -30.45 -19.67 28.19
N VAL A 13 -31.20 -20.66 27.70
CA VAL A 13 -31.05 -21.16 26.30
C VAL A 13 -31.58 -20.13 25.28
N ALA A 14 -32.63 -19.38 25.62
CA ALA A 14 -33.16 -18.32 24.74
C ALA A 14 -32.18 -17.14 24.58
N PHE A 15 -31.39 -16.82 25.60
CA PHE A 15 -30.38 -15.76 25.54
C PHE A 15 -29.13 -16.15 24.72
N LEU A 16 -28.78 -17.43 24.64
CA LEU A 16 -27.61 -17.90 23.89
C LEU A 16 -27.84 -17.94 22.37
N MET A 17 -29.09 -17.87 21.90
CA MET A 17 -29.40 -17.83 20.46
C MET A 17 -29.29 -16.43 19.82
N GLN A 18 -29.17 -15.36 20.61
CA GLN A 18 -28.97 -14.00 20.08
C GLN A 18 -27.50 -13.64 19.79
N ALA A 19 -26.55 -14.52 20.15
CA ALA A 19 -25.13 -14.31 19.91
C ALA A 19 -24.64 -14.80 18.52
N CYS A 20 -25.53 -15.35 17.68
CA CYS A 20 -25.20 -15.82 16.32
C CYS A 20 -25.93 -15.04 15.22
N ALA A 21 -26.59 -13.93 15.54
CA ALA A 21 -27.36 -13.12 14.58
C ALA A 21 -26.80 -11.69 14.39
N ALA A 22 -25.59 -11.41 14.89
CA ALA A 22 -24.83 -10.23 14.51
C ALA A 22 -23.66 -10.69 13.61
N ASP A 23 -23.66 -10.19 12.38
CA ASP A 23 -22.60 -10.26 11.35
C ASP A 23 -22.79 -11.25 10.17
N MET A 24 -23.99 -11.79 10.00
CA MET A 24 -24.44 -12.27 8.67
C MET A 24 -25.53 -11.34 8.16
N GLU A 25 -25.20 -10.13 7.71
CA GLU A 25 -25.89 -9.35 6.67
C GLU A 25 -25.07 -8.07 6.40
N ALA A 26 -23.81 -8.23 5.99
CA ALA A 26 -23.27 -7.31 5.00
C ALA A 26 -23.60 -7.95 3.64
N GLU A 27 -24.83 -7.72 3.19
CA GLU A 27 -25.22 -7.93 1.81
C GLU A 27 -24.24 -7.09 0.97
N VAL A 28 -23.14 -7.71 0.55
CA VAL A 28 -22.26 -7.15 -0.47
C VAL A 28 -23.14 -7.05 -1.69
N ASP A 29 -23.63 -5.85 -1.94
CA ASP A 29 -24.39 -5.49 -3.12
C ASP A 29 -23.55 -5.88 -4.35
N ARG A 30 -23.78 -7.10 -4.85
CA ARG A 30 -23.13 -7.62 -6.05
C ARG A 30 -23.62 -6.89 -7.30
N SER A 31 -24.56 -5.94 -7.18
CA SER A 31 -24.92 -5.03 -8.27
C SER A 31 -23.88 -3.90 -8.43
N GLU A 32 -23.07 -3.60 -7.41
CA GLU A 32 -21.93 -2.67 -7.53
C GLU A 32 -20.69 -3.31 -8.18
N LEU A 33 -20.59 -4.64 -8.21
CA LEU A 33 -19.55 -5.38 -8.93
C LEU A 33 -19.66 -5.28 -10.46
N LYS A 34 -20.71 -4.64 -10.99
CA LYS A 34 -20.90 -4.44 -12.44
C LYS A 34 -20.33 -3.13 -12.99
N ARG A 35 -19.58 -2.36 -12.20
CA ARG A 35 -18.89 -1.16 -12.71
C ARG A 35 -17.37 -1.22 -12.55
N THR A 36 -16.76 -1.64 -13.66
CA THR A 36 -15.42 -1.27 -14.14
C THR A 36 -14.24 -2.13 -13.64
N GLY A 37 -13.73 -2.98 -14.54
CA GLY A 37 -12.37 -3.52 -14.42
C GLY A 37 -11.27 -2.44 -14.38
N SER A 38 -11.61 -1.15 -14.50
CA SER A 38 -10.70 -0.03 -14.28
C SER A 38 -10.63 0.43 -12.82
N ALA A 39 -11.73 0.43 -12.05
CA ALA A 39 -11.71 0.78 -10.62
C ALA A 39 -10.95 -0.25 -9.78
N ASP A 40 -11.11 -1.53 -10.12
CA ASP A 40 -10.50 -2.64 -9.38
C ASP A 40 -8.96 -2.64 -9.53
N ILE A 41 -8.44 -2.38 -10.73
CA ILE A 41 -6.98 -2.28 -10.97
C ILE A 41 -6.39 -1.05 -10.27
N HIS A 42 -7.11 0.08 -10.21
CA HIS A 42 -6.64 1.25 -9.46
C HIS A 42 -6.60 0.98 -7.95
N ALA A 43 -7.64 0.35 -7.39
CA ALA A 43 -7.67 0.00 -5.97
C ALA A 43 -6.55 -0.98 -5.60
N VAL A 44 -6.27 -1.96 -6.45
CA VAL A 44 -5.17 -2.93 -6.26
C VAL A 44 -3.80 -2.26 -6.43
N SER A 45 -3.62 -1.40 -7.44
CA SER A 45 -2.36 -0.66 -7.65
C SER A 45 -2.07 0.32 -6.50
N ASP A 46 -3.10 0.99 -6.00
CA ASP A 46 -3.02 1.94 -4.89
C ASP A 46 -2.77 1.23 -3.54
N ALA A 47 -3.40 0.08 -3.29
CA ALA A 47 -3.11 -0.76 -2.12
C ALA A 47 -1.68 -1.32 -2.12
N ARG A 48 -1.20 -1.77 -3.29
CA ARG A 48 0.18 -2.23 -3.49
C ARG A 48 1.17 -1.10 -3.25
N LEU A 49 0.97 0.06 -3.87
CA LEU A 49 1.85 1.22 -3.73
C LEU A 49 1.90 1.72 -2.27
N ARG A 50 0.76 1.82 -1.58
CA ARG A 50 0.73 2.16 -0.15
C ARG A 50 1.50 1.18 0.72
N THR A 51 1.39 -0.11 0.41
CA THR A 51 2.12 -1.14 1.15
C THR A 51 3.61 -0.98 0.96
N VAL A 52 4.05 -0.72 -0.26
CA VAL A 52 5.45 -0.44 -0.58
C VAL A 52 5.94 0.84 0.11
N MET A 53 5.17 1.92 0.09
CA MET A 53 5.49 3.17 0.78
C MET A 53 5.65 3.00 2.29
N ARG A 54 4.78 2.21 2.94
CA ARG A 54 4.92 1.90 4.38
C ARG A 54 6.21 1.14 4.66
N LYS A 55 6.51 0.12 3.84
CA LYS A 55 7.72 -0.71 3.97
C LYS A 55 9.00 0.09 3.78
N ILE A 56 9.08 0.96 2.75
CA ILE A 56 10.26 1.79 2.54
C ILE A 56 10.43 2.83 3.66
N ARG A 57 9.33 3.38 4.18
CA ARG A 57 9.37 4.32 5.30
C ARG A 57 9.87 3.67 6.59
N SER A 58 9.36 2.48 6.96
CA SER A 58 9.86 1.79 8.15
C SER A 58 11.34 1.48 8.01
N GLN A 59 11.76 0.94 6.87
CA GLN A 59 13.17 0.59 6.64
C GLN A 59 14.10 1.83 6.60
N ALA A 60 13.65 2.99 6.10
CA ALA A 60 14.46 4.20 6.05
C ALA A 60 14.58 4.93 7.41
N ILE A 61 13.55 4.81 8.27
CA ILE A 61 13.49 5.46 9.59
C ILE A 61 14.19 4.61 10.64
N ASP A 62 13.94 3.29 10.66
CA ASP A 62 14.38 2.37 11.73
C ASP A 62 15.86 1.95 11.62
N HIS A 63 16.64 2.68 10.82
CA HIS A 63 18.07 2.42 10.61
C HIS A 63 18.92 3.38 11.47
N ASP A 64 19.17 3.00 12.72
CA ASP A 64 20.20 3.60 13.57
C ASP A 64 21.44 2.68 13.58
N ASP A 65 22.58 3.22 13.15
CA ASP A 65 23.74 2.45 12.62
C ASP A 65 24.64 1.83 13.70
N ALA A 66 24.54 2.28 14.95
CA ALA A 66 25.62 2.09 15.92
C ALA A 66 25.63 0.74 16.66
N SER A 67 24.60 -0.12 16.51
CA SER A 67 24.44 -1.29 17.38
C SER A 67 23.82 -2.54 16.73
N ARG A 68 23.84 -2.67 15.40
CA ARG A 68 23.25 -3.84 14.73
C ARG A 68 24.19 -5.03 14.73
N SER A 69 23.61 -6.22 14.84
CA SER A 69 24.28 -7.47 14.49
C SER A 69 24.43 -7.62 12.97
N GLU A 70 25.37 -8.47 12.53
CA GLU A 70 25.56 -8.80 11.12
C GLU A 70 24.28 -9.37 10.47
N GLU A 71 23.49 -10.14 11.23
CA GLU A 71 22.22 -10.70 10.77
C GLU A 71 21.19 -9.59 10.50
N GLU A 72 21.04 -8.63 11.41
CA GLU A 72 20.13 -7.50 11.23
C GLU A 72 20.54 -6.60 10.07
N GLU A 73 21.84 -6.45 9.81
CA GLU A 73 22.37 -5.70 8.67
C GLU A 73 22.09 -6.43 7.34
N ALA A 74 22.32 -7.74 7.28
CA ALA A 74 21.99 -8.55 6.11
C ALA A 74 20.47 -8.53 5.80
N GLU A 75 19.63 -8.61 6.84
CA GLU A 75 18.17 -8.52 6.72
C GLU A 75 17.75 -7.13 6.19
N TYR A 76 18.38 -6.05 6.66
CA TYR A 76 18.13 -4.68 6.17
C TYR A 76 18.36 -4.56 4.66
N PHE A 77 19.54 -4.97 4.20
CA PHE A 77 19.88 -4.90 2.77
C PHE A 77 18.95 -5.80 1.93
N SER A 78 18.66 -7.01 2.39
CA SER A 78 17.71 -7.92 1.74
C SER A 78 16.32 -7.32 1.60
N GLN A 79 15.81 -6.67 2.66
CA GLN A 79 14.50 -6.02 2.64
C GLN A 79 14.49 -4.80 1.71
N ALA A 80 15.56 -4.00 1.70
CA ALA A 80 15.68 -2.85 0.81
C ALA A 80 15.65 -3.27 -0.67
N ALA A 81 16.33 -4.35 -1.05
CA ALA A 81 16.27 -4.92 -2.40
C ALA A 81 14.84 -5.39 -2.76
N LYS A 82 14.16 -6.11 -1.87
CA LYS A 82 12.76 -6.54 -2.08
C LYS A 82 11.79 -5.36 -2.24
N ILE A 83 12.03 -4.27 -1.51
CA ILE A 83 11.26 -3.03 -1.63
C ILE A 83 11.49 -2.40 -2.99
N ALA A 84 12.75 -2.30 -3.44
CA ALA A 84 13.08 -1.81 -4.78
C ALA A 84 12.34 -2.58 -5.88
N ASP A 85 12.39 -3.92 -5.85
CA ASP A 85 11.67 -4.76 -6.81
C ASP A 85 10.16 -4.50 -6.79
N SER A 86 9.61 -4.24 -5.60
CA SER A 86 8.19 -3.92 -5.44
C SER A 86 7.82 -2.55 -6.01
N ILE A 87 8.72 -1.56 -5.92
CA ILE A 87 8.55 -0.22 -6.52
C ILE A 87 8.60 -0.33 -8.03
N GLU A 88 9.64 -0.96 -8.59
CA GLU A 88 9.80 -1.14 -10.03
C GLU A 88 8.59 -1.86 -10.64
N ALA A 89 8.15 -2.95 -10.03
CA ALA A 89 6.99 -3.70 -10.48
C ALA A 89 5.66 -2.97 -10.25
N SER A 90 5.61 -1.90 -9.45
CA SER A 90 4.45 -1.01 -9.37
C SER A 90 4.52 0.07 -10.45
N ALA A 91 5.71 0.61 -10.70
CA ALA A 91 5.95 1.67 -11.66
C ALA A 91 5.67 1.25 -13.12
N GLN A 92 5.83 -0.03 -13.46
CA GLN A 92 5.46 -0.56 -14.79
C GLN A 92 3.99 -0.31 -15.18
N PHE A 93 3.10 -0.08 -14.20
CA PHE A 93 1.68 0.17 -14.45
C PHE A 93 1.34 1.65 -14.64
N PHE A 94 2.30 2.55 -14.43
CA PHE A 94 2.04 4.00 -14.42
C PHE A 94 1.50 4.51 -15.76
N PRO A 95 2.03 4.14 -16.93
CA PRO A 95 1.45 4.59 -18.20
C PRO A 95 -0.04 4.26 -18.32
N LYS A 96 -0.44 3.03 -17.95
CA LYS A 96 -1.84 2.58 -17.97
C LYS A 96 -2.73 3.27 -16.94
N ILE A 97 -2.15 3.71 -15.82
CA ILE A 97 -2.86 4.51 -14.81
C ILE A 97 -3.07 5.92 -15.37
N GLY A 98 -2.02 6.52 -15.93
CA GLY A 98 -2.05 7.85 -16.55
C GLY A 98 -3.08 7.96 -17.67
N GLU A 99 -3.22 6.96 -18.53
CA GLU A 99 -4.26 6.93 -19.58
C GLU A 99 -5.70 6.96 -19.03
N ARG A 100 -5.91 6.44 -17.81
CA ARG A 100 -7.24 6.31 -17.20
C ARG A 100 -7.60 7.49 -16.31
N LEU A 101 -6.59 8.15 -15.76
CA LEU A 101 -6.72 9.47 -15.17
C LEU A 101 -6.96 10.42 -16.36
N THR A 102 -8.09 11.10 -16.43
CA THR A 102 -8.36 12.13 -17.47
C THR A 102 -7.44 13.35 -17.26
N LEU A 103 -6.14 13.14 -17.40
CA LEU A 103 -5.08 14.13 -17.25
C LEU A 103 -5.01 14.98 -18.51
N THR A 104 -4.69 16.26 -18.33
CA THR A 104 -4.18 17.09 -19.40
C THR A 104 -2.84 16.52 -19.92
N PRO A 105 -2.40 16.88 -21.14
CA PRO A 105 -1.12 16.43 -21.66
C PRO A 105 0.07 16.74 -20.74
N GLN A 106 0.06 17.91 -20.10
CA GLN A 106 1.13 18.33 -19.17
C GLN A 106 1.10 17.53 -17.85
N GLU A 107 -0.09 17.23 -17.32
CA GLU A 107 -0.24 16.36 -16.14
C GLU A 107 0.20 14.93 -16.46
N LEU A 108 -0.11 14.41 -17.64
CA LEU A 108 0.32 13.08 -18.08
C LEU A 108 1.84 13.00 -18.24
N GLU A 109 2.46 14.03 -18.81
CA GLU A 109 3.93 14.14 -18.90
C GLU A 109 4.55 14.12 -17.49
N THR A 110 4.02 14.93 -16.58
CA THR A 110 4.49 15.00 -15.18
C THR A 110 4.31 13.67 -14.46
N PHE A 111 3.15 13.02 -14.62
CA PHE A 111 2.83 11.72 -14.01
C PHE A 111 3.81 10.63 -14.51
N THR A 112 4.06 10.61 -15.81
CA THR A 112 4.98 9.64 -16.45
C THR A 112 6.41 9.87 -15.98
N ALA A 113 6.87 11.14 -15.94
CA ALA A 113 8.21 11.49 -15.49
C ALA A 113 8.45 11.08 -14.02
N LEU A 114 7.47 11.22 -13.14
CA LEU A 114 7.56 10.72 -11.76
C LEU A 114 7.64 9.19 -11.70
N GLY A 115 6.90 8.49 -12.56
CA GLY A 115 6.99 7.04 -12.69
C GLY A 115 8.37 6.55 -13.13
N ASP A 116 8.96 7.18 -14.15
CA ASP A 116 10.30 6.85 -14.61
C ASP A 116 11.36 7.18 -13.57
N LYS A 117 11.21 8.31 -12.85
CA LYS A 117 12.07 8.65 -11.71
C LYS A 117 12.01 7.58 -10.62
N LEU A 118 10.83 7.07 -10.27
CA LEU A 118 10.68 6.00 -9.28
C LEU A 118 11.33 4.68 -9.74
N ARG A 119 11.29 4.35 -11.04
CA ARG A 119 12.00 3.19 -11.58
C ARG A 119 13.52 3.33 -11.42
N GLY A 120 14.08 4.46 -11.85
CA GLY A 120 15.52 4.70 -11.70
C GLY A 120 15.97 4.71 -10.24
N GLN A 121 15.16 5.30 -9.34
CA GLN A 121 15.43 5.25 -7.90
C GLN A 121 15.37 3.84 -7.33
N ALA A 122 14.41 3.00 -7.77
CA ALA A 122 14.33 1.60 -7.35
C ALA A 122 15.56 0.81 -7.79
N GLU A 123 16.01 0.97 -9.03
CA GLU A 123 17.25 0.35 -9.53
C GLU A 123 18.47 0.73 -8.68
N GLU A 124 18.58 2.01 -8.30
CA GLU A 124 19.67 2.50 -7.46
C GLU A 124 19.58 1.99 -6.02
N VAL A 125 18.38 1.92 -5.42
CA VAL A 125 18.17 1.28 -4.10
C VAL A 125 18.62 -0.18 -4.14
N ARG A 126 18.25 -0.94 -5.17
CA ARG A 126 18.67 -2.34 -5.32
C ARG A 126 20.18 -2.46 -5.44
N TRP A 127 20.83 -1.62 -6.25
CA TRP A 127 22.28 -1.64 -6.41
C TRP A 127 23.00 -1.29 -5.09
N LEU A 128 22.55 -0.26 -4.38
CA LEU A 128 23.10 0.15 -3.09
C LEU A 128 22.90 -0.93 -2.01
N ALA A 129 21.78 -1.65 -2.06
CA ALA A 129 21.52 -2.77 -1.17
C ALA A 129 22.49 -3.94 -1.38
N ILE A 130 22.85 -4.22 -2.64
CA ILE A 130 23.86 -5.24 -2.98
C ILE A 130 25.27 -4.78 -2.59
N ALA A 131 25.56 -3.49 -2.75
CA ALA A 131 26.88 -2.92 -2.48
C ALA A 131 27.20 -2.76 -0.98
N GLY A 132 26.23 -2.93 -0.07
CA GLY A 132 26.44 -2.86 1.38
C GLY A 132 26.63 -1.45 1.95
N GLY A 133 26.23 -0.41 1.22
CA GLY A 133 26.41 0.98 1.65
C GLY A 133 25.22 1.53 2.43
N ALA A 134 25.13 1.28 3.74
CA ALA A 134 23.95 1.59 4.55
C ALA A 134 23.51 3.07 4.51
N MET A 135 24.44 4.02 4.69
CA MET A 135 24.16 5.46 4.64
C MET A 135 23.64 5.91 3.26
N SER A 136 24.28 5.44 2.19
CA SER A 136 23.89 5.76 0.81
C SER A 136 22.53 5.16 0.48
N LEU A 137 22.28 3.92 0.91
CA LEU A 137 21.01 3.22 0.75
C LEU A 137 19.88 4.00 1.45
N ARG A 138 20.07 4.37 2.72
CA ARG A 138 19.10 5.15 3.49
C ARG A 138 18.78 6.48 2.81
N LYS A 139 19.81 7.21 2.37
CA LYS A 139 19.64 8.47 1.63
C LYS A 139 18.79 8.25 0.38
N LYS A 140 19.06 7.19 -0.39
CA LYS A 140 18.32 6.89 -1.61
C LYS A 140 16.87 6.49 -1.32
N MET A 141 16.63 5.71 -0.28
CA MET A 141 15.29 5.36 0.16
C MET A 141 14.47 6.60 0.57
N ASN A 142 15.09 7.57 1.25
CA ASN A 142 14.44 8.84 1.57
C ASN A 142 14.07 9.65 0.32
N GLN A 143 14.97 9.75 -0.67
CA GLN A 143 14.66 10.40 -1.96
C GLN A 143 13.53 9.70 -2.73
N THR A 144 13.41 8.38 -2.55
CA THR A 144 12.33 7.58 -3.14
C THR A 144 11.00 7.88 -2.44
N ILE A 145 10.99 7.99 -1.11
CA ILE A 145 9.83 8.43 -0.31
C ILE A 145 9.36 9.82 -0.73
N GLU A 146 10.29 10.77 -0.90
CA GLU A 146 9.97 12.12 -1.37
C GLU A 146 9.27 12.10 -2.73
N THR A 147 9.74 11.28 -3.66
CA THR A 147 9.14 11.16 -5.00
C THR A 147 7.75 10.53 -4.94
N CYS A 148 7.56 9.50 -4.11
CA CYS A 148 6.24 8.94 -3.84
C CYS A 148 5.28 10.00 -3.29
N ASN A 149 5.73 10.81 -2.32
CA ASN A 149 4.91 11.89 -1.75
C ASN A 149 4.56 12.94 -2.81
N SER A 150 5.52 13.41 -3.61
CA SER A 150 5.24 14.38 -4.68
C SER A 150 4.19 13.88 -5.68
N CYS A 151 4.26 12.60 -6.06
CA CYS A 151 3.24 12.00 -6.92
C CYS A 151 1.87 11.99 -6.26
N HIS A 152 1.79 11.63 -4.97
CA HIS A 152 0.53 11.63 -4.25
C HIS A 152 -0.03 13.03 -4.03
N ASP A 153 0.81 14.02 -3.71
CA ASP A 153 0.37 15.40 -3.48
C ASP A 153 -0.26 16.00 -4.76
N LEU A 154 0.30 15.67 -5.93
CA LEU A 154 -0.20 16.15 -7.21
C LEU A 154 -1.47 15.43 -7.68
N PHE A 155 -1.56 14.11 -7.46
CA PHE A 155 -2.54 13.28 -8.18
C PHE A 155 -3.55 12.54 -7.29
N ARG A 156 -3.47 12.62 -5.96
CA ARG A 156 -4.36 11.89 -5.03
C ARG A 156 -5.76 12.49 -4.88
N THR A 157 -5.91 13.81 -4.99
CA THR A 157 -7.17 14.52 -4.71
C THR A 157 -7.76 15.23 -5.92
N MET A 158 -7.31 14.95 -7.14
CA MET A 158 -7.83 15.64 -8.31
C MET A 158 -9.33 15.36 -8.48
N PRO A 159 -10.20 16.39 -8.42
CA PRO A 159 -11.55 16.27 -8.93
C PRO A 159 -11.47 15.92 -10.42
N LYS A 160 -12.37 15.06 -10.91
CA LYS A 160 -12.50 14.81 -12.35
C LYS A 160 -12.63 16.16 -13.08
N GLY A 161 -11.61 16.54 -13.85
CA GLY A 161 -11.63 17.74 -14.70
C GLY A 161 -11.28 19.07 -14.02
N ALA A 162 -10.56 19.08 -12.90
CA ALA A 162 -10.11 20.33 -12.29
C ALA A 162 -8.63 20.64 -12.55
N SER A 163 -8.33 20.98 -13.80
CA SER A 163 -7.29 21.97 -14.11
C SER A 163 -7.98 23.02 -14.98
N LYS A 164 -8.27 24.18 -14.39
CA LYS A 164 -8.70 25.38 -15.10
C LYS A 164 -7.49 26.09 -15.66
#